data_AF-A0A8T6SL01-F1
#
_entry.id   AF-A0A8T6SL01-F1
#
_cell.length_a   1.000
_cell.length_b   1.000
_cell.length_c   1.000
_cell.angle_alpha   90.00
_cell.angle_beta   90.00
_cell.angle_gamma   90.00
#
_symmetry.space_group_name_H-M   'P 1'
#
loop_
_entity.id
_entity.type
_entity.pdbx_description
1 polymer ?
#
loop_
_entity_poly.entity_id
_entity_poly.type
_entity_poly.pdbx_seq_one_letter_code
_entity_poly.pdbx_strand_id
1 'polypeptide(L)'
;MAEQKFGGPWTEKKLKALEAYLKAYLRIFTSNPSAQHFTRHYVDAFAGSGLRHTHSQPALPLKLPKDGDVLNEAQAFMEGSVRKVLSLDDPFHNYWFIENNVNYAKHLKDSIKSEFPDRFPLCHIETQDSNEFLINWSESLGRNDRAVVFLDPYGMQV
;
A
#
# COMPACT_ATOMS: atom_id res chain seq x y z
N MET A 1 -6.58 -34.08 4.38
CA MET A 1 -6.68 -33.37 3.08
C MET A 1 -6.35 -31.92 3.38
N ALA A 2 -5.18 -31.45 2.92
CA ALA A 2 -4.72 -30.10 3.22
C ALA A 2 -5.48 -29.10 2.35
N GLU A 3 -6.17 -28.14 2.97
CA GLU A 3 -6.69 -26.95 2.30
C GLU A 3 -5.52 -26.22 1.65
N GLN A 4 -5.42 -26.26 0.33
CA GLN A 4 -4.64 -25.29 -0.41
C GLN A 4 -5.35 -23.93 -0.29
N LYS A 5 -4.95 -23.15 0.73
CA LYS A 5 -5.21 -21.71 0.77
C LYS A 5 -4.41 -21.09 -0.36
N PHE A 6 -5.08 -20.77 -1.47
CA PHE A 6 -4.50 -19.97 -2.54
C PHE A 6 -4.38 -18.52 -2.04
N GLY A 7 -3.18 -18.23 -1.55
CA GLY A 7 -2.52 -16.94 -1.42
C GLY A 7 -1.10 -17.17 -1.91
N GLY A 8 -0.92 -17.10 -3.24
CA GLY A 8 0.18 -17.77 -3.91
C GLY A 8 1.61 -17.33 -3.53
N PRO A 9 2.64 -18.10 -3.97
CA PRO A 9 4.06 -17.73 -3.85
C PRO A 9 4.41 -16.35 -4.44
N TRP A 10 3.58 -15.85 -5.35
CA TRP A 10 3.76 -14.56 -6.02
C TRP A 10 3.49 -13.38 -5.09
N THR A 11 2.42 -13.42 -4.30
CA THR A 11 2.05 -12.39 -3.33
C THR A 11 3.13 -12.23 -2.27
N GLU A 12 3.61 -13.36 -1.72
CA GLU A 12 4.71 -13.37 -0.76
C GLU A 12 6.01 -12.83 -1.40
N LYS A 13 6.30 -13.19 -2.65
CA LYS A 13 7.46 -12.67 -3.38
C LYS A 13 7.37 -11.16 -3.59
N LYS A 14 6.18 -10.63 -3.91
CA LYS A 14 5.95 -9.19 -4.07
C LYS A 14 6.15 -8.46 -2.74
N LEU A 15 5.58 -8.95 -1.64
CA LEU A 15 5.78 -8.37 -0.31
C LEU A 15 7.26 -8.42 0.13
N LYS A 16 7.97 -9.52 -0.14
CA LYS A 16 9.41 -9.63 0.13
C LYS A 16 10.23 -8.63 -0.70
N ALA A 17 9.89 -8.45 -1.97
CA ALA A 17 10.55 -7.49 -2.84
C ALA A 17 10.31 -6.05 -2.37
N LEU A 18 9.07 -5.71 -2.01
CA LEU A 18 8.71 -4.42 -1.42
C LEU A 18 9.51 -4.17 -0.13
N GLU A 19 9.49 -5.12 0.81
CA GLU A 19 10.23 -5.01 2.07
C GLU A 19 11.74 -4.80 1.84
N ALA A 20 12.34 -5.60 0.95
CA ALA A 20 13.76 -5.50 0.63
C ALA A 20 14.11 -4.13 0.01
N TYR A 21 13.27 -3.63 -0.90
CA TYR A 21 13.46 -2.32 -1.52
C TYR A 21 13.36 -1.20 -0.48
N LEU A 22 12.34 -1.21 0.37
CA LEU A 22 12.14 -0.17 1.38
C LEU A 22 13.27 -0.14 2.41
N LYS A 23 13.78 -1.30 2.84
CA LYS A 23 14.96 -1.39 3.71
C LYS A 23 16.19 -0.79 3.05
N ALA A 24 16.45 -1.12 1.78
CA ALA A 24 17.58 -0.55 1.05
C ALA A 24 17.43 0.98 0.88
N TYR A 25 16.22 1.45 0.54
CA TYR A 25 15.90 2.85 0.41
C TYR A 25 16.16 3.62 1.70
N LEU A 26 15.56 3.17 2.82
CA LEU A 26 15.70 3.84 4.11
C LEU A 26 17.15 3.86 4.59
N ARG A 27 17.89 2.77 4.37
CA ARG A 27 19.32 2.68 4.72
C ARG A 27 20.14 3.80 4.09
N ILE A 28 19.84 4.21 2.86
CA ILE A 28 20.55 5.33 2.20
C ILE A 28 20.37 6.60 3.02
N PHE A 29 19.15 6.88 3.48
CA PHE A 29 18.84 8.11 4.21
C PHE A 29 19.22 8.06 5.69
N THR A 30 19.25 6.88 6.32
CA THR A 30 19.60 6.76 7.74
C THR A 30 21.11 6.68 7.95
N SER A 31 21.85 6.02 7.05
CA SER A 31 23.30 5.83 7.21
C SER A 31 24.17 6.92 6.59
N ASN A 32 23.66 7.74 5.67
CA ASN A 32 24.42 8.82 5.03
C ASN A 32 24.09 10.17 5.68
N PRO A 33 25.02 10.80 6.43
CA PRO A 33 24.79 12.10 7.08
C PRO A 33 24.33 13.20 6.12
N SER A 34 24.83 13.17 4.87
CA SER A 34 24.44 14.14 3.84
C SER A 34 23.03 13.91 3.29
N ALA A 35 22.36 12.81 3.63
CA ALA A 35 20.99 12.49 3.19
C ALA A 35 19.97 12.47 4.34
N GLN A 36 20.41 12.49 5.60
CA GLN A 36 19.53 12.47 6.77
C GLN A 36 18.59 13.68 6.87
N HIS A 37 18.92 14.79 6.20
CA HIS A 37 18.11 16.00 6.18
C HIS A 37 16.85 15.90 5.28
N PHE A 38 16.70 14.81 4.51
CA PHE A 38 15.53 14.62 3.66
C PHE A 38 14.32 14.10 4.45
N THR A 39 13.15 14.67 4.17
CA THR A 39 11.89 14.14 4.67
C THR A 39 11.48 12.96 3.79
N ARG A 40 10.98 11.89 4.40
CA ARG A 40 10.77 10.60 3.73
C ARG A 40 9.31 10.25 3.82
N HIS A 41 8.69 10.01 2.68
CA HIS A 41 7.29 9.65 2.57
C HIS A 41 7.18 8.25 1.99
N TYR A 42 6.34 7.43 2.62
CA TYR A 42 5.81 6.25 1.98
C TYR A 42 4.38 6.54 1.55
N VAL A 43 4.00 6.11 0.35
CA VAL A 43 2.64 6.24 -0.15
C VAL A 43 2.19 4.88 -0.66
N ASP A 44 1.08 4.36 -0.15
CA ASP A 44 0.35 3.24 -0.72
C ASP A 44 -0.95 3.77 -1.31
N ALA A 45 -1.00 3.83 -2.64
CA ALA A 45 -2.10 4.45 -3.36
C ALA A 45 -3.38 3.62 -3.36
N PHE A 46 -3.33 2.35 -2.95
CA PHE A 46 -4.48 1.42 -3.04
C PHE A 46 -4.69 0.67 -1.72
N ALA A 47 -4.42 1.33 -0.59
CA ALA A 47 -4.16 0.73 0.71
C ALA A 47 -5.29 -0.13 1.30
N GLY A 48 -6.55 0.06 0.86
CA GLY A 48 -7.70 -0.71 1.34
C GLY A 48 -8.59 -1.30 0.22
N SER A 49 -8.25 -1.11 -1.06
CA SER A 49 -9.19 -1.29 -2.16
C SER A 49 -9.13 -2.74 -2.63
N GLY A 50 -9.53 -3.66 -1.76
CA GLY A 50 -9.66 -5.08 -2.09
C GLY A 50 -10.73 -5.35 -3.16
N LEU A 51 -11.51 -4.36 -3.58
CA LEU A 51 -12.53 -4.48 -4.63
C LEU A 51 -12.89 -3.14 -5.29
N ARG A 52 -12.92 -3.14 -6.63
CA ARG A 52 -13.91 -2.34 -7.36
C ARG A 52 -15.24 -3.08 -7.37
N HIS A 53 -16.31 -2.32 -7.16
CA HIS A 53 -17.66 -2.70 -7.55
C HIS A 53 -17.66 -3.07 -9.04
N THR A 54 -18.06 -4.29 -9.37
CA THR A 54 -18.40 -4.69 -10.74
C THR A 54 -19.59 -3.88 -11.21
N HIS A 55 -19.36 -2.71 -11.81
CA HIS A 55 -20.36 -2.10 -12.67
C HIS A 55 -20.29 -2.83 -14.02
N SER A 56 -21.18 -3.82 -14.15
CA SER A 56 -21.81 -4.30 -15.38
C SER A 56 -21.32 -3.68 -16.70
N GLN A 57 -20.30 -4.27 -17.33
CA GLN A 57 -20.12 -4.29 -18.79
C GLN A 57 -19.49 -5.61 -19.26
N PRO A 58 -19.78 -6.06 -20.50
CA PRO A 58 -19.54 -7.43 -20.93
C PRO A 58 -18.05 -7.71 -21.09
N ALA A 59 -17.57 -8.73 -20.40
CA ALA A 59 -16.18 -9.15 -20.39
C ALA A 59 -15.66 -9.53 -21.79
N LEU A 60 -14.49 -9.01 -22.15
CA LEU A 60 -13.61 -9.64 -23.14
C LEU A 60 -13.21 -11.04 -22.64
N PRO A 61 -13.02 -12.03 -23.52
CA PRO A 61 -12.81 -13.42 -23.14
C PRO A 61 -11.34 -13.64 -22.77
N LEU A 62 -10.88 -13.05 -21.66
CA LEU A 62 -9.72 -13.55 -20.94
C LEU A 62 -10.21 -14.42 -19.80
N LYS A 63 -9.74 -15.67 -19.77
CA LYS A 63 -9.93 -16.59 -18.64
C LYS A 63 -9.23 -16.02 -17.41
N LEU A 64 -9.93 -15.16 -16.68
CA LEU A 64 -9.56 -14.73 -15.34
C LEU A 64 -9.84 -15.89 -14.37
N PRO A 65 -9.02 -16.06 -13.31
CA PRO A 65 -9.29 -17.01 -12.23
C PRO A 65 -10.66 -16.71 -11.60
N LYS A 66 -11.29 -17.72 -10.99
CA LYS A 66 -12.61 -17.58 -10.35
C LYS A 66 -12.58 -16.41 -9.37
N ASP A 67 -13.52 -15.48 -9.54
CA ASP A 67 -13.53 -14.18 -8.88
C ASP A 67 -13.31 -14.27 -7.35
N GLY A 68 -13.82 -15.30 -6.67
CA GLY A 68 -13.70 -15.44 -5.21
C GLY A 68 -12.28 -15.65 -4.65
N ASP A 69 -11.38 -16.31 -5.38
CA ASP A 69 -10.01 -16.57 -4.89
C ASP A 69 -9.14 -15.30 -5.02
N VAL A 70 -9.36 -14.55 -6.10
CA VAL A 70 -8.66 -13.30 -6.44
C VAL A 70 -8.91 -12.21 -5.37
N LEU A 71 -10.14 -12.16 -4.83
CA LEU A 71 -10.55 -11.19 -3.82
C LEU A 71 -9.83 -11.38 -2.48
N ASN A 72 -9.72 -12.63 -2.02
CA ASN A 72 -9.04 -12.94 -0.77
C ASN A 72 -7.52 -12.66 -0.86
N GLU A 73 -6.91 -12.89 -2.03
CA GLU A 73 -5.49 -12.62 -2.24
C GLU A 73 -5.16 -11.12 -2.25
N ALA A 74 -6.02 -10.30 -2.88
CA ALA A 74 -5.88 -8.85 -2.89
C ALA A 74 -5.91 -8.30 -1.46
N GLN A 75 -6.92 -8.70 -0.68
CA GLN A 75 -7.08 -8.22 0.69
C GLN A 75 -5.93 -8.65 1.60
N ALA A 76 -5.50 -9.91 1.51
CA ALA A 76 -4.36 -10.42 2.28
C ALA A 76 -3.04 -9.73 1.91
N PHE A 77 -2.85 -9.38 0.64
CA PHE A 77 -1.70 -8.61 0.19
C PHE A 77 -1.69 -7.19 0.74
N MET A 78 -2.83 -6.48 0.70
CA MET A 78 -2.94 -5.10 1.17
C MET A 78 -2.74 -4.98 2.68
N GLU A 79 -3.38 -5.85 3.47
CA GLU A 79 -3.08 -5.96 4.90
C GLU A 79 -1.60 -6.30 5.13
N GLY A 80 -1.03 -7.12 4.25
CA GLY A 80 0.39 -7.44 4.21
C GLY A 80 1.29 -6.25 3.93
N SER A 81 1.01 -5.40 2.93
CA SER A 81 1.87 -4.29 2.52
C SER A 81 1.95 -3.22 3.60
N VAL A 82 0.80 -2.81 4.14
CA VAL A 82 0.70 -1.83 5.22
C VAL A 82 1.45 -2.33 6.45
N ARG A 83 1.16 -3.56 6.90
CA ARG A 83 1.84 -4.15 8.06
C ARG A 83 3.34 -4.26 7.84
N LYS A 84 3.78 -4.67 6.65
CA LYS A 84 5.21 -4.80 6.29
C LYS A 84 5.94 -3.47 6.39
N VAL A 85 5.35 -2.41 5.86
CA VAL A 85 5.93 -1.07 5.85
C VAL A 85 6.01 -0.48 7.27
N LEU A 86 4.97 -0.65 8.07
CA LEU A 86 4.93 -0.14 9.45
C LEU A 86 5.81 -0.95 10.41
N SER A 87 6.10 -2.21 10.07
CA SER A 87 7.00 -3.08 10.85
C SER A 87 8.49 -2.89 10.53
N LEU A 88 8.85 -1.97 9.64
CA LEU A 88 10.26 -1.68 9.33
C LEU A 88 10.96 -1.05 10.55
N ASP A 89 12.21 -1.47 10.78
CA ASP A 89 13.03 -0.96 11.88
C ASP A 89 13.18 0.57 11.77
N ASP A 90 13.60 1.05 10.60
CA ASP A 90 13.71 2.47 10.29
C ASP A 90 12.36 3.07 9.88
N PRO A 91 11.93 4.22 10.46
CA PRO A 91 10.71 4.91 10.04
C PRO A 91 10.85 5.69 8.74
N PHE A 92 9.74 5.78 8.02
CA PHE A 92 9.44 6.97 7.24
C PHE A 92 8.96 8.09 8.17
N HIS A 93 9.09 9.33 7.71
CA HIS A 93 8.57 10.49 8.44
C HIS A 93 7.05 10.61 8.28
N ASN A 94 6.52 10.20 7.13
CA ASN A 94 5.09 10.19 6.84
C ASN A 94 4.71 8.93 6.06
N TYR A 95 3.58 8.34 6.41
CA TYR A 95 2.95 7.24 5.70
C TYR A 95 1.60 7.71 5.18
N TRP A 96 1.37 7.61 3.88
CA TRP A 96 0.11 7.98 3.23
C TRP A 96 -0.57 6.73 2.71
N PHE A 97 -1.78 6.47 3.20
CA PHE A 97 -2.59 5.34 2.79
C PHE A 97 -3.86 5.87 2.15
N ILE A 98 -4.00 5.66 0.85
CA ILE A 98 -5.13 6.19 0.08
C ILE A 98 -6.12 5.07 -0.17
N GLU A 99 -7.36 5.33 0.20
CA GLU A 99 -8.45 4.37 0.04
C GLU A 99 -9.77 5.05 -0.28
N ASN A 100 -10.30 4.82 -1.48
CA ASN A 100 -11.53 5.47 -1.94
C ASN A 100 -12.78 5.00 -1.15
N ASN A 101 -12.81 3.76 -0.66
CA ASN A 101 -13.93 3.24 0.12
C ASN A 101 -13.85 3.64 1.60
N VAL A 102 -14.79 4.46 2.04
CA VAL A 102 -14.90 4.95 3.43
C VAL A 102 -14.84 3.84 4.48
N ASN A 103 -15.48 2.68 4.23
CA ASN A 103 -15.51 1.59 5.20
C ASN A 103 -14.14 0.91 5.32
N TYR A 104 -13.44 0.71 4.19
CA TYR A 104 -12.09 0.15 4.21
C TYR A 104 -11.08 1.12 4.78
N ALA A 105 -11.18 2.42 4.47
CA ALA A 105 -10.34 3.45 5.08
C ALA A 105 -10.50 3.47 6.61
N LYS A 106 -11.75 3.35 7.11
CA LYS A 106 -12.03 3.26 8.54
C LYS A 106 -11.43 2.00 9.16
N HIS A 107 -11.64 0.83 8.55
CA HIS A 107 -11.08 -0.44 9.03
C HIS A 107 -9.55 -0.40 9.06
N LEU A 108 -8.93 0.14 8.03
CA LEU A 108 -7.48 0.32 7.94
C LEU A 108 -6.98 1.21 9.07
N LYS A 109 -7.63 2.35 9.30
CA LYS A 109 -7.30 3.28 10.37
C LYS A 109 -7.38 2.62 11.75
N ASP A 110 -8.45 1.89 12.03
CA ASP A 110 -8.65 1.19 13.30
C ASP A 110 -7.59 0.09 13.50
N SER A 111 -7.27 -0.66 12.44
CA SER A 111 -6.24 -1.71 12.44
C SER A 111 -4.87 -1.13 12.77
N ILE A 112 -4.43 -0.08 12.05
CA ILE A 112 -3.14 0.58 12.29
C ILE A 112 -3.07 1.14 13.71
N LYS A 113 -4.14 1.78 14.18
CA LYS A 113 -4.18 2.33 15.55
C LYS A 113 -4.02 1.25 16.61
N SER A 114 -4.59 0.07 16.39
CA SER A 114 -4.51 -1.05 17.33
C SER A 114 -3.16 -1.77 17.30
N GLU A 115 -2.57 -1.96 16.13
CA GLU A 115 -1.36 -2.78 15.94
C GLU A 115 -0.07 -1.96 16.00
N PHE A 116 -0.11 -0.70 15.58
CA PHE A 116 1.05 0.19 15.46
C PHE A 116 0.80 1.55 16.13
N PRO A 117 0.47 1.59 17.43
CA PRO A 117 0.13 2.83 18.12
C PRO A 117 1.25 3.89 18.05
N ASP A 118 2.51 3.46 18.05
CA ASP A 118 3.67 4.36 17.97
C ASP A 118 3.88 4.96 16.57
N ARG A 119 3.40 4.28 15.52
CA ARG A 119 3.52 4.73 14.12
C ARG A 119 2.28 5.46 13.65
N PHE A 120 1.12 5.23 14.28
CA PHE A 120 -0.16 5.83 13.91
C PHE A 120 -0.10 7.38 13.79
N PRO A 121 0.60 8.14 14.66
CA PRO A 121 0.71 9.60 14.50
C PRO A 121 1.41 10.05 13.21
N LEU A 122 2.18 9.17 12.56
CA LEU A 122 2.86 9.42 11.29
C LEU A 122 2.02 9.00 10.08
N CYS A 123 0.86 8.38 10.31
CA CYS A 123 0.00 7.81 9.27
C CYS A 123 -1.13 8.77 8.90
N HIS A 124 -1.26 9.02 7.61
CA HIS A 124 -2.31 9.80 6.97
C HIS A 124 -3.17 8.86 6.15
N ILE A 125 -4.45 8.74 6.50
CA ILE A 125 -5.40 7.87 5.78
C ILE A 125 -6.37 8.78 5.03
N GLU A 126 -6.34 8.72 3.71
CA GLU A 126 -7.05 9.63 2.82
C GLU A 126 -8.16 8.89 2.08
N THR A 127 -9.38 9.42 2.16
CA THR A 127 -10.57 8.79 1.58
C THR A 127 -11.01 9.47 0.29
N GLN A 128 -10.29 9.19 -0.80
CA GLN A 128 -10.49 9.82 -2.10
C GLN A 128 -9.90 8.98 -3.24
N ASP A 129 -10.06 9.42 -4.50
CA ASP A 129 -9.43 8.77 -5.65
C ASP A 129 -7.91 8.93 -5.59
N SER A 130 -7.21 7.82 -5.84
CA SER A 130 -5.75 7.76 -5.74
C SER A 130 -5.04 8.59 -6.80
N ASN A 131 -5.59 8.70 -8.02
CA ASN A 131 -4.96 9.48 -9.08
C ASN A 131 -5.08 10.97 -8.77
N GLU A 132 -6.26 11.42 -8.34
CA GLU A 132 -6.49 12.81 -7.93
C GLU A 132 -5.61 13.17 -6.73
N PHE A 133 -5.56 12.31 -5.70
CA PHE A 133 -4.70 12.53 -4.55
C PHE A 133 -3.24 12.65 -4.96
N LEU A 134 -2.71 11.71 -5.74
CA LEU A 134 -1.29 11.66 -6.07
C LEU A 134 -0.83 12.89 -6.85
N ILE A 135 -1.67 13.40 -7.77
CA ILE A 135 -1.37 14.63 -8.51
C ILE A 135 -1.25 15.81 -7.52
N ASN A 136 -2.30 16.08 -6.75
CA ASN A 136 -2.35 17.20 -5.82
C ASN A 136 -1.27 17.10 -4.74
N TRP A 137 -1.05 15.89 -4.21
CA TRP A 137 -0.05 15.63 -3.19
C TRP A 137 1.38 15.83 -3.73
N SER A 138 1.64 15.40 -4.97
CA SER A 138 2.96 15.58 -5.59
C SER A 138 3.34 17.06 -5.77
N GLU A 139 2.36 17.93 -6.04
CA GLU A 139 2.57 19.37 -6.15
C GLU A 139 2.89 20.02 -4.78
N SER A 140 2.46 19.40 -3.68
CA SER A 140 2.74 19.86 -2.33
C SER A 140 4.14 19.51 -1.83
N LEU A 141 4.86 18.62 -2.53
CA LEU A 141 6.20 18.19 -2.13
C LEU A 141 7.24 19.28 -2.36
N GLY A 142 8.03 19.55 -1.33
CA GLY A 142 9.17 20.44 -1.36
C GLY A 142 10.45 19.76 -1.85
N ARG A 143 11.49 20.57 -2.01
CA ARG A 143 12.81 20.16 -2.52
C ARG A 143 13.48 19.05 -1.70
N ASN A 144 13.19 19.00 -0.40
CA ASN A 144 13.80 18.04 0.53
C ASN A 144 12.94 16.79 0.77
N ASP A 145 11.79 16.70 0.12
CA ASP A 145 10.92 15.54 0.26
C ASP A 145 11.36 14.43 -0.70
N ARG A 146 11.35 13.20 -0.20
CA ARG A 146 11.69 11.99 -0.94
C ARG A 146 10.59 10.98 -0.67
N ALA A 147 9.99 10.48 -1.75
CA ALA A 147 8.84 9.59 -1.66
C ALA A 147 9.17 8.23 -2.27
N VAL A 148 8.62 7.18 -1.68
CA VAL A 148 8.37 5.90 -2.36
C VAL A 148 6.86 5.80 -2.53
N VAL A 149 6.41 5.71 -3.78
CA VAL A 149 5.00 5.53 -4.12
C VAL A 149 4.80 4.12 -4.61
N PHE A 150 3.99 3.35 -3.88
CA PHE A 150 3.60 2.00 -4.22
C PHE A 150 2.27 2.03 -4.99
N LEU A 151 2.33 1.62 -6.26
CA LEU A 151 1.20 1.58 -7.19
C LEU A 151 0.94 0.12 -7.55
N ASP A 152 -0.12 -0.46 -6.97
CA ASP A 152 -0.54 -1.82 -7.27
C ASP A 152 -2.05 -1.86 -7.54
N PRO A 153 -2.53 -1.29 -8.65
CA PRO A 153 -3.93 -1.34 -9.01
C PRO A 153 -4.32 -2.80 -9.29
N TYR A 154 -5.27 -3.32 -8.51
CA TYR A 154 -5.77 -4.68 -8.70
C TYR A 154 -6.71 -4.72 -9.92
N GLY A 155 -6.34 -5.54 -10.93
CA GLY A 155 -7.04 -5.63 -12.20
C GLY A 155 -6.79 -4.39 -13.06
N MET A 156 -5.89 -4.50 -14.05
CA MET A 156 -5.46 -3.44 -14.98
C MET A 156 -6.59 -2.88 -15.88
N GLN A 157 -7.76 -2.57 -15.33
CA GLN A 157 -8.75 -1.73 -15.98
C GLN A 157 -8.46 -0.29 -15.61
N VAL A 158 -7.58 0.30 -16.42
CA VAL A 158 -7.54 1.74 -16.65
C VAL A 158 -8.71 2.11 -17.56
#